data_AF-A0A1G8FA73-F1
#
_entry.id   AF-A0A1G8FA73-F1
#
_cell.length_a   1.000
_cell.length_b   1.000
_cell.length_c   1.000
_cell.angle_alpha   90.00
_cell.angle_beta   90.00
_cell.angle_gamma   90.00
#
_symmetry.space_group_name_H-M   'P 1'
#
loop_
_entity.id
_entity.type
_entity.pdbx_description
1 polymer ?
#
loop_
_entity_poly.entity_id
_entity_poly.type
_entity_poly.pdbx_seq_one_letter_code
_entity_poly.pdbx_strand_id
1 'polypeptide(L)'
;MLFIRFSMWANRYICSYAQVVELRKVMMVGLVATLVAVLGQTIIKYGFNRPRFITLTDPDSQFTYWYVHHPIAHDSSFPSGHAAQSALSFILVYLKKFVPKLRSKKWDVAFWVLAIFITGSTMISRMLLGVHYATDVWAGCFLTLFTISFTNWYVEKTYKV
;
A
#
# COMPACT_ATOMS: atom_id res chain seq x y z
N MET A 1 10.20 24.22 -7.39
CA MET A 1 11.03 23.94 -8.60
C MET A 1 11.00 22.48 -9.05
N LEU A 2 11.10 21.47 -8.17
CA LEU A 2 11.02 20.04 -8.53
C LEU A 2 9.72 19.65 -9.24
N PHE A 3 8.56 20.12 -8.75
CA PHE A 3 7.26 19.85 -9.36
C PHE A 3 7.16 20.33 -10.81
N ILE A 4 7.63 21.54 -11.09
CA ILE A 4 7.63 22.11 -12.44
C ILE A 4 8.54 21.30 -13.37
N ARG A 5 9.73 20.91 -12.91
CA ARG A 5 10.67 20.07 -13.69
C ARG A 5 10.09 18.67 -13.96
N PHE A 6 9.46 18.05 -12.97
CA PHE A 6 8.77 16.76 -13.13
C PHE A 6 7.59 16.89 -14.10
N SER A 7 6.78 17.93 -13.98
CA SER A 7 5.67 18.21 -14.90
C SER A 7 6.15 18.36 -16.34
N MET A 8 7.22 19.13 -16.57
CA MET A 8 7.80 19.28 -17.91
C MET A 8 8.38 17.97 -18.47
N TRP A 9 8.98 17.13 -17.61
CA TRP A 9 9.48 15.82 -17.99
C TRP A 9 8.34 14.83 -18.31
N ALA A 10 7.30 14.79 -17.49
CA ALA A 10 6.12 13.94 -17.68
C ALA A 10 5.37 14.30 -18.98
N ASN A 11 5.34 15.59 -19.34
CA ASN A 11 4.72 16.07 -20.58
C ASN A 11 5.41 15.49 -21.85
N ARG A 12 6.64 14.98 -21.75
CA ARG A 12 7.32 14.28 -22.87
C ARG A 12 6.73 12.90 -23.15
N TYR A 13 6.00 12.33 -22.20
CA TYR A 13 5.42 10.98 -22.30
C TYR A 13 3.89 10.99 -22.42
N ILE A 14 3.25 12.09 -22.01
CA ILE A 14 1.80 12.29 -22.03
C ILE A 14 1.49 13.23 -23.19
N CYS A 15 1.16 12.66 -24.34
CA CYS A 15 0.99 13.41 -25.59
C CYS A 15 -0.48 13.47 -26.04
N SER A 16 -1.38 12.69 -25.43
CA SER A 16 -2.79 12.64 -25.79
C SER A 16 -3.74 12.86 -24.62
N TYR A 17 -4.93 13.40 -24.92
CA TYR A 17 -6.00 13.58 -23.94
C TYR A 17 -6.36 12.26 -23.24
N ALA A 18 -6.38 11.14 -23.98
CA ALA A 18 -6.62 9.82 -23.42
C ALA A 18 -5.58 9.43 -22.35
N GLN A 19 -4.29 9.73 -22.56
CA GLN A 19 -3.26 9.48 -21.56
C GLN A 19 -3.43 10.34 -20.30
N VAL A 20 -3.89 11.58 -20.45
CA VAL A 20 -4.19 12.47 -19.31
C VAL A 20 -5.34 11.90 -18.48
N VAL A 21 -6.38 11.39 -19.13
CA VAL A 21 -7.51 10.74 -18.44
C VAL A 21 -7.03 9.52 -17.65
N GLU A 22 -6.25 8.63 -18.28
CA GLU A 22 -5.69 7.45 -17.60
C GLU A 22 -4.75 7.83 -16.45
N LEU A 23 -3.91 8.86 -16.61
CA LEU A 23 -3.07 9.37 -15.53
C LEU A 23 -3.93 9.85 -14.35
N ARG A 24 -4.99 10.64 -14.61
CA ARG A 24 -5.89 11.13 -13.56
C ARG A 24 -6.54 9.98 -12.80
N LYS A 25 -6.99 8.93 -13.50
CA LYS A 25 -7.52 7.71 -12.88
C LYS A 25 -6.50 7.08 -11.92
N VAL A 26 -5.27 6.86 -12.38
CA VAL A 26 -4.20 6.27 -11.56
C VAL A 26 -3.83 7.17 -10.37
N MET A 27 -3.81 8.50 -10.55
CA MET A 27 -3.58 9.46 -9.47
C MET A 27 -4.67 9.40 -8.40
N MET A 28 -5.94 9.31 -8.78
CA MET A 28 -7.04 9.15 -7.81
C MET A 28 -6.90 7.86 -7.01
N VAL A 29 -6.62 6.74 -7.68
CA VAL A 29 -6.37 5.44 -7.02
C VAL A 29 -5.19 5.56 -6.04
N GLY A 30 -4.08 6.16 -6.47
CA GLY A 30 -2.89 6.31 -5.64
C GLY A 30 -3.09 7.23 -4.44
N LEU A 31 -3.83 8.33 -4.61
CA LEU A 31 -4.15 9.27 -3.53
C LEU A 31 -5.04 8.60 -2.47
N VAL A 32 -6.13 7.96 -2.89
CA VAL A 32 -7.04 7.25 -1.97
C VAL A 32 -6.30 6.13 -1.25
N ALA A 33 -5.52 5.32 -1.99
CA ALA A 33 -4.73 4.25 -1.39
C ALA A 33 -3.72 4.79 -0.36
N THR A 34 -3.04 5.91 -0.64
CA THR A 34 -2.10 6.52 0.30
C THR A 34 -2.82 7.03 1.56
N LEU A 35 -3.95 7.72 1.40
CA LEU A 35 -4.74 8.21 2.53
C LEU A 35 -5.23 7.07 3.41
N VAL A 36 -5.75 5.99 2.84
CA VAL A 36 -6.19 4.81 3.62
C VAL A 36 -5.01 4.08 4.25
N ALA A 37 -3.89 3.91 3.52
CA ALA A 37 -2.69 3.26 4.04
C ALA A 37 -2.03 4.04 5.18
N VAL A 38 -2.23 5.36 5.30
CA VAL A 38 -1.69 6.18 6.39
C VAL A 38 -2.73 6.39 7.49
N LEU A 39 -3.90 6.91 7.16
CA LEU A 39 -4.93 7.28 8.12
C LEU A 39 -5.75 6.07 8.55
N GLY A 40 -6.14 5.21 7.61
CA GLY A 40 -6.93 4.01 7.91
C GLY A 40 -6.21 3.08 8.87
N GLN A 41 -4.92 2.81 8.67
CA GLN A 41 -4.15 1.99 9.61
C GLN A 41 -3.98 2.66 10.99
N THR A 42 -3.84 3.98 11.04
CA THR A 42 -3.78 4.73 12.32
C THR A 42 -5.11 4.61 13.08
N ILE A 43 -6.24 4.79 12.39
CA ILE A 43 -7.58 4.64 12.99
C ILE A 43 -7.77 3.21 13.53
N ILE A 44 -7.40 2.19 12.75
CA ILE A 44 -7.51 0.80 13.20
C ILE A 44 -6.59 0.55 14.40
N LYS A 45 -5.38 1.09 14.41
CA LYS A 45 -4.43 0.94 15.53
C LYS A 45 -5.02 1.37 16.86
N TYR A 46 -5.69 2.53 16.90
CA TYR A 46 -6.35 3.04 18.10
C TYR A 46 -7.46 2.14 18.63
N GLY A 47 -8.07 1.32 17.77
CA GLY A 47 -9.14 0.38 18.16
C GLY A 47 -8.63 -0.97 18.69
N PHE A 48 -7.45 -1.44 18.27
CA PHE A 48 -6.95 -2.79 18.61
C PHE A 48 -5.93 -2.81 19.75
N ASN A 49 -4.99 -1.84 19.77
CA ASN A 49 -3.95 -1.69 20.80
C ASN A 49 -3.16 -2.98 21.13
N ARG A 50 -2.98 -3.86 20.14
CA ARG A 50 -2.31 -5.15 20.32
C ARG A 50 -0.83 -4.94 20.69
N PRO A 51 -0.28 -5.61 21.72
CA PRO A 51 1.16 -5.56 22.04
C PRO A 51 2.03 -6.02 20.87
N ARG A 52 3.30 -5.61 20.84
CA ARG A 52 4.28 -6.09 19.85
C ARG A 52 4.92 -7.40 20.31
N PHE A 53 5.40 -8.21 19.36
CA PHE A 53 6.08 -9.46 19.71
C PHE A 53 7.36 -9.22 20.53
N ILE A 54 8.14 -8.18 20.20
CA ILE A 54 9.38 -7.80 20.91
C ILE A 54 9.15 -7.31 22.35
N THR A 55 7.92 -6.90 22.69
CA THR A 55 7.59 -6.45 24.05
C THR A 55 7.17 -7.59 24.98
N LEU A 56 7.03 -8.81 24.47
CA LEU A 56 6.64 -9.97 25.28
C LEU A 56 7.86 -10.45 26.09
N THR A 57 7.72 -10.50 27.41
CA THR A 57 8.70 -11.11 28.32
C THR A 57 8.47 -12.60 28.46
N ASP A 58 7.22 -13.03 28.35
CA ASP A 58 6.81 -14.44 28.37
C ASP A 58 5.81 -14.69 27.21
N PRO A 59 6.31 -15.13 26.04
CA PRO A 59 5.48 -15.29 24.85
C PRO A 59 4.31 -16.24 25.00
N ASP A 60 4.44 -17.28 25.83
CA ASP A 60 3.42 -18.32 25.96
C ASP A 60 2.17 -17.83 26.68
N SER A 61 2.34 -16.95 27.68
CA SER A 61 1.23 -16.37 28.45
C SER A 61 0.74 -15.03 27.90
N GLN A 62 1.61 -14.24 27.26
CA GLN A 62 1.31 -12.88 26.83
C GLN A 62 0.91 -12.77 25.35
N PHE A 63 0.96 -13.86 24.59
CA PHE A 63 0.49 -13.86 23.21
C PHE A 63 -1.01 -13.52 23.13
N THR A 64 -1.35 -12.59 22.24
CA THR A 64 -2.72 -12.16 22.02
C THR A 64 -3.10 -12.29 20.56
N TYR A 65 -4.30 -12.80 20.30
CA TYR A 65 -4.83 -12.88 18.94
C TYR A 65 -5.19 -11.50 18.41
N TRP A 66 -5.16 -11.35 17.09
CA TRP A 66 -5.38 -10.07 16.41
C TRP A 66 -6.80 -9.49 16.61
N TYR A 67 -7.79 -10.31 16.96
CA TYR A 67 -9.18 -9.88 17.21
C TYR A 67 -9.45 -9.52 18.67
N VAL A 68 -8.46 -9.64 19.56
CA VAL A 68 -8.60 -9.27 20.97
C VAL A 68 -8.23 -7.81 21.15
N HIS A 69 -9.17 -7.01 21.63
CA HIS A 69 -9.00 -5.59 21.88
C HIS A 69 -8.38 -5.33 23.24
N HIS A 70 -7.41 -4.42 23.28
CA HIS A 70 -6.77 -3.98 24.51
C HIS A 70 -7.13 -2.52 24.83
N PRO A 71 -7.06 -2.11 26.11
CA PRO A 71 -7.14 -0.71 26.50
C PRO A 71 -6.15 0.14 25.69
N ILE A 72 -6.46 1.42 25.52
CA ILE A 72 -5.68 2.35 24.69
C ILE A 72 -4.21 2.30 25.11
N ALA A 73 -3.34 1.94 24.16
CA ALA A 73 -1.90 1.88 24.34
C ALA A 73 -1.22 2.69 23.23
N HIS A 74 -0.12 3.36 23.57
CA HIS A 74 0.59 4.23 22.63
C HIS A 74 1.38 3.49 21.54
N ASP A 75 1.52 2.16 21.61
CA ASP A 75 2.32 1.38 20.66
C ASP A 75 1.65 0.08 20.21
N SER A 76 0.62 0.22 19.36
CA SER A 76 -0.11 -0.91 18.78
C SER A 76 0.68 -1.59 17.64
N SER A 77 0.74 -2.92 17.65
CA SER A 77 1.31 -3.75 16.59
C SER A 77 0.36 -3.90 15.39
N PHE A 78 -0.94 -4.03 15.62
CA PHE A 78 -1.93 -4.30 14.56
C PHE A 78 -2.66 -3.04 14.08
N PRO A 79 -2.84 -2.85 12.75
CA PRO A 79 -2.14 -3.50 11.64
C PRO A 79 -0.74 -2.90 11.42
N SER A 80 0.09 -3.55 10.61
CA SER A 80 1.44 -3.03 10.31
C SER A 80 1.41 -1.88 9.30
N GLY A 81 1.79 -0.68 9.74
CA GLY A 81 1.91 0.50 8.87
C GLY A 81 2.99 0.35 7.79
N HIS A 82 4.12 -0.28 8.10
CA HIS A 82 5.19 -0.51 7.11
C HIS A 82 4.71 -1.45 5.99
N ALA A 83 3.97 -2.50 6.33
CA ALA A 83 3.38 -3.40 5.33
C ALA A 83 2.30 -2.70 4.50
N ALA A 84 1.46 -1.85 5.12
CA ALA A 84 0.46 -1.06 4.40
C ALA A 84 1.10 -0.07 3.42
N GLN A 85 2.17 0.62 3.83
CA GLN A 85 2.87 1.60 3.00
C GLN A 85 3.69 0.93 1.88
N SER A 86 4.36 -0.19 2.16
CA SER A 86 5.12 -0.91 1.12
C SER A 86 4.21 -1.47 0.03
N ALA A 87 3.00 -1.90 0.37
CA ALA A 87 1.97 -2.34 -0.58
C ALA A 87 1.50 -1.23 -1.55
N LEU A 88 1.77 0.06 -1.28
CA LEU A 88 1.54 1.13 -2.26
C LEU A 88 2.41 0.97 -3.52
N SER A 89 3.52 0.22 -3.45
CA SER A 89 4.37 -0.09 -4.59
C SER A 89 3.62 -0.77 -5.75
N PHE A 90 2.48 -1.43 -5.48
CA PHE A 90 1.64 -2.01 -6.53
C PHE A 90 0.99 -0.97 -7.46
N ILE A 91 1.00 0.32 -7.11
CA ILE A 91 0.61 1.41 -8.02
C ILE A 91 1.49 1.42 -9.28
N LEU A 92 2.74 0.95 -9.21
CA LEU A 92 3.68 0.89 -10.34
C LEU A 92 3.14 0.05 -11.51
N VAL A 93 2.35 -0.98 -11.24
CA VAL A 93 1.72 -1.83 -12.28
C VAL A 93 0.79 -1.02 -13.18
N TYR A 94 0.22 0.09 -12.68
CA TYR A 94 -0.70 0.93 -13.43
C TYR A 94 -0.02 1.97 -14.33
N LEU A 95 1.31 2.12 -14.27
CA LEU A 95 2.06 3.04 -15.13
C LEU A 95 1.85 2.75 -16.62
N LYS A 96 1.65 1.48 -16.99
CA LYS A 96 1.39 1.06 -18.38
C LYS A 96 0.12 1.66 -18.99
N LYS A 97 -0.83 2.12 -18.16
CA LYS A 97 -2.10 2.73 -18.63
C LYS A 97 -1.85 4.03 -19.40
N PHE A 98 -0.98 4.89 -18.87
CA PHE A 98 -0.70 6.21 -19.44
C PHE A 98 0.68 6.36 -20.09
N VAL A 99 1.58 5.38 -19.93
CA VAL A 99 2.91 5.37 -20.57
C VAL A 99 3.00 4.24 -21.62
N PRO A 100 2.86 4.54 -22.93
CA PRO A 100 2.82 3.54 -24.00
C PRO A 100 4.05 2.62 -24.06
N LYS A 101 5.25 3.17 -23.78
CA LYS A 101 6.52 2.41 -23.77
C LYS A 101 6.54 1.28 -22.73
N LEU A 102 5.70 1.35 -21.72
CA LEU A 102 5.60 0.39 -20.61
C LEU A 102 4.49 -0.66 -20.81
N ARG A 103 3.81 -0.67 -21.96
CA ARG A 103 2.73 -1.64 -22.26
C ARG A 103 3.22 -3.05 -22.57
N SER A 104 4.53 -3.25 -22.74
CA SER A 104 5.06 -4.58 -23.04
C SER A 104 4.94 -5.53 -21.84
N LYS A 105 4.74 -6.83 -22.12
CA LYS A 105 4.65 -7.87 -21.08
C LYS A 105 5.89 -7.91 -20.18
N LYS A 106 7.07 -7.56 -20.71
CA LYS A 106 8.33 -7.49 -19.95
C LYS A 106 8.24 -6.45 -18.82
N TRP A 107 7.75 -5.25 -19.12
CA TRP A 107 7.59 -4.19 -18.13
C TRP A 107 6.50 -4.51 -17.11
N ASP A 108 5.40 -5.12 -17.55
CA ASP A 108 4.33 -5.56 -16.65
C ASP A 108 4.86 -6.55 -15.61
N VAL A 109 5.56 -7.60 -16.06
CA VAL A 109 6.20 -8.57 -15.17
C VAL A 109 7.22 -7.89 -14.25
N ALA A 110 8.05 -6.98 -14.77
CA ALA A 110 9.04 -6.27 -13.96
C ALA A 110 8.39 -5.45 -12.84
N PHE A 111 7.29 -4.74 -13.09
CA PHE A 111 6.60 -3.96 -12.05
C PHE A 111 5.94 -4.84 -10.99
N TRP A 112 5.33 -5.97 -11.40
CA TRP A 112 4.78 -6.94 -10.44
C TRP A 112 5.87 -7.53 -9.55
N VAL A 113 6.97 -7.99 -10.14
CA VAL A 113 8.11 -8.55 -9.39
C VAL A 113 8.67 -7.51 -8.43
N LEU A 114 8.85 -6.27 -8.88
CA LEU A 114 9.35 -5.18 -8.05
C LEU A 114 8.42 -4.87 -6.87
N ALA A 115 7.11 -4.77 -7.11
CA ALA A 115 6.12 -4.50 -6.06
C ALA A 115 6.04 -5.65 -5.03
N ILE A 116 6.05 -6.91 -5.51
CA ILE A 116 6.08 -8.09 -4.65
C ILE A 116 7.37 -8.13 -3.83
N PHE A 117 8.52 -7.82 -4.44
CA PHE A 117 9.80 -7.81 -3.75
C PHE A 117 9.84 -6.73 -2.66
N ILE A 118 9.46 -5.49 -2.96
CA ILE A 118 9.42 -4.38 -1.98
C ILE A 118 8.47 -4.73 -0.83
N THR A 119 7.27 -5.19 -1.14
CA THR A 119 6.24 -5.49 -0.14
C THR A 119 6.65 -6.69 0.71
N GLY A 120 7.04 -7.80 0.06
CA GLY A 120 7.43 -9.04 0.71
C GLY A 120 8.68 -8.90 1.58
N SER A 121 9.74 -8.25 1.08
CA SER A 121 10.94 -7.98 1.89
C SER A 121 10.64 -7.11 3.11
N THR A 122 9.77 -6.10 2.97
CA THR A 122 9.32 -5.27 4.10
C THR A 122 8.54 -6.10 5.12
N MET A 123 7.59 -6.93 4.67
CA MET A 123 6.80 -7.79 5.56
C MET A 123 7.70 -8.76 6.33
N ILE A 124 8.63 -9.43 5.64
CA ILE A 124 9.60 -10.35 6.26
C ILE A 124 10.48 -9.60 7.27
N SER A 125 11.02 -8.43 6.90
CA SER A 125 11.83 -7.59 7.79
C SER A 125 11.08 -7.25 9.08
N ARG A 126 9.78 -6.92 9.01
CA ARG A 126 8.99 -6.59 10.20
C ARG A 126 8.79 -7.78 11.14
N MET A 127 8.64 -8.99 10.59
CA MET A 127 8.55 -10.21 11.41
C MET A 127 9.91 -10.57 12.02
N LEU A 128 11.00 -10.48 11.25
CA LEU A 128 12.36 -10.78 11.73
C LEU A 128 12.83 -9.83 12.83
N LEU A 129 12.43 -8.55 12.76
CA LEU A 129 12.68 -7.58 13.83
C LEU A 129 11.79 -7.80 15.06
N GLY A 130 10.87 -8.75 15.03
CA GLY A 130 9.96 -9.05 16.14
C GLY A 130 8.97 -7.94 16.46
N VAL A 131 8.80 -6.92 15.62
CA VAL A 131 7.93 -5.78 15.95
C VAL A 131 6.45 -6.02 15.58
N HIS A 132 6.19 -7.07 14.80
CA HIS A 132 4.90 -7.40 14.22
C HIS A 132 4.75 -8.91 14.06
N TYR A 133 3.53 -9.39 14.22
CA TYR A 133 3.15 -10.75 13.89
C TYR A 133 2.80 -10.88 12.40
N ALA A 134 2.76 -12.12 11.91
CA ALA A 134 2.33 -12.42 10.54
C ALA A 134 0.94 -11.82 10.21
N THR A 135 0.01 -11.86 11.15
CA THR A 135 -1.34 -11.29 10.98
C THR A 135 -1.31 -9.77 10.81
N ASP A 136 -0.39 -9.05 11.50
CA ASP A 136 -0.31 -7.59 11.40
C ASP A 136 0.18 -7.16 10.01
N VAL A 137 1.19 -7.85 9.48
CA VAL A 137 1.77 -7.52 8.18
C VAL A 137 0.81 -7.86 7.05
N TRP A 138 0.10 -8.99 7.14
CA TRP A 138 -0.92 -9.36 6.17
C TRP A 138 -2.13 -8.42 6.20
N ALA A 139 -2.61 -8.01 7.38
CA ALA A 139 -3.70 -7.06 7.49
C ALA A 139 -3.34 -5.69 6.90
N GLY A 140 -2.13 -5.19 7.18
CA GLY A 140 -1.63 -3.95 6.59
C GLY A 140 -1.54 -4.03 5.06
N CYS A 141 -0.93 -5.09 4.53
CA CYS A 141 -0.82 -5.34 3.09
C CYS A 141 -2.20 -5.43 2.42
N PHE A 142 -3.11 -6.22 3.00
CA PHE A 142 -4.46 -6.42 2.49
C PHE A 142 -5.26 -5.12 2.46
N LEU A 143 -5.20 -4.30 3.51
CA LEU A 143 -5.88 -3.00 3.56
C LEU A 143 -5.54 -2.14 2.33
N THR A 144 -4.26 -2.04 1.99
CA THR A 144 -3.81 -1.23 0.85
C THR A 144 -4.16 -1.87 -0.48
N LEU A 145 -3.92 -3.17 -0.66
CA LEU A 145 -4.23 -3.87 -1.91
C LEU A 145 -5.73 -3.88 -2.21
N PHE A 146 -6.56 -4.08 -1.19
CA PHE A 146 -8.01 -3.98 -1.29
C PHE A 146 -8.42 -2.57 -1.73
N THR A 147 -7.85 -1.54 -1.09
CA THR A 147 -8.14 -0.14 -1.44
C THR A 147 -7.75 0.18 -2.89
N ILE A 148 -6.57 -0.25 -3.33
CA ILE A 148 -6.11 -0.06 -4.72
C ILE A 148 -7.09 -0.73 -5.69
N SER A 149 -7.39 -2.02 -5.49
CA SER A 149 -8.27 -2.79 -6.36
C SER A 149 -9.69 -2.24 -6.41
N PHE A 150 -10.27 -1.93 -5.24
CA PHE A 150 -11.61 -1.39 -5.12
C PHE A 150 -11.72 0.00 -5.75
N THR A 151 -10.78 0.90 -5.45
CA THR A 151 -10.79 2.26 -6.03
C THR A 151 -10.57 2.22 -7.53
N ASN A 152 -9.67 1.36 -8.02
CA ASN A 152 -9.47 1.19 -9.46
C ASN A 152 -10.73 0.65 -10.13
N TRP A 153 -11.40 -0.36 -9.55
CA TRP A 153 -12.69 -0.85 -10.06
C TRP A 153 -13.75 0.26 -10.11
N TYR A 154 -13.88 1.04 -9.03
CA TYR A 154 -14.84 2.13 -8.95
C TYR A 154 -14.57 3.23 -9.98
N VAL A 155 -13.31 3.66 -10.09
CA VAL A 155 -12.87 4.67 -11.07
C VAL A 155 -13.09 4.16 -12.49
N GLU A 156 -12.68 2.94 -12.82
CA GLU A 156 -12.91 2.41 -14.18
C GLU A 156 -14.40 2.26 -14.51
N LYS A 157 -15.24 1.92 -13.53
CA LYS A 157 -16.69 1.87 -13.73
C LYS A 157 -17.29 3.25 -14.00
N THR A 158 -16.84 4.27 -13.28
CA THR A 158 -17.38 5.63 -13.35
C THR A 158 -16.94 6.39 -14.61
N TYR A 159 -15.72 6.12 -15.10
CA TYR A 159 -15.12 6.82 -16.24
C TYR A 159 -15.21 6.02 -17.56
N LYS A 160 -16.07 5.01 -17.63
CA LYS A 160 -16.48 4.39 -18.90
C LYS A 160 -17.34 5.40 -19.67
N VAL A 161 -16.70 6.17 -20.55
CA VAL A 161 -17.35 6.86 -21.68
C VAL A 161 -17.38 5.89 -22.85
#